data_AF-A0A441YUA6-F1
#
_entry.id   AF-A0A441YUA6-F1
#
_cell.length_a   1.000
_cell.length_b   1.000
_cell.length_c   1.000
_cell.angle_alpha   90.00
_cell.angle_beta   90.00
_cell.angle_gamma   90.00
#
_symmetry.space_group_name_H-M   'P 1'
#
loop_
_entity.id
_entity.type
_entity.pdbx_description
1 polymer ?
#
loop_
_entity_poly.entity_id
_entity_poly.type
_entity_poly.pdbx_seq_one_letter_code
_entity_poly.pdbx_strand_id
1 'polypeptide(L)'
;MSDKRVSENGKKVSEDSMSMSALHEAAEWAEQLMDAEWKGRKDKENVVRYRLSRKVGVSESYLFRLQYKLREMNDVRGSVYRALMLARHAYGLATEAGETAYQKEKSLADARNSKMAGLAAAVAGPETRKEMK
;
A
#
# COMPACT_ATOMS: atom_id res chain seq x y z
N MET A 1 12.54 13.47 -25.02
CA MET A 1 12.46 12.22 -25.82
C MET A 1 12.40 11.08 -24.83
N SER A 2 11.21 10.64 -24.42
CA SER A 2 11.04 9.62 -23.38
C SER A 2 10.88 8.25 -24.02
N ASP A 3 11.87 7.39 -23.80
CA ASP A 3 11.89 6.01 -24.30
C ASP A 3 10.70 5.21 -23.77
N LYS A 4 9.74 4.98 -24.68
CA LYS A 4 8.61 4.08 -24.48
C LYS A 4 9.12 2.65 -24.63
N ARG A 5 9.34 1.95 -23.51
CA ARG A 5 9.55 0.50 -23.51
C ARG A 5 8.24 -0.19 -23.91
N VAL A 6 8.15 -0.60 -25.17
CA VAL A 6 7.07 -1.43 -25.71
C VAL A 6 7.40 -2.90 -25.49
N SER A 7 6.55 -3.60 -24.74
CA SER A 7 6.53 -5.05 -24.62
C SER A 7 5.68 -5.63 -25.76
N GLU A 8 6.10 -6.77 -26.30
CA GLU A 8 5.66 -7.37 -27.57
C GLU A 8 4.20 -7.87 -27.61
N ASN A 9 3.47 -7.84 -26.48
CA ASN A 9 2.03 -8.07 -26.43
C ASN A 9 1.30 -6.75 -26.13
N GLY A 10 0.76 -6.12 -27.19
CA GLY A 10 0.11 -4.80 -27.19
C GLY A 10 -1.20 -4.65 -26.40
N LYS A 11 -1.34 -5.28 -25.23
CA LYS A 11 -2.34 -4.86 -24.24
C LYS A 11 -1.68 -3.85 -23.30
N LYS A 12 -2.05 -2.57 -23.47
CA LYS A 12 -1.88 -1.59 -22.39
C LYS A 12 -2.73 -2.09 -21.22
N VAL A 13 -2.08 -2.69 -20.22
CA VAL A 13 -2.73 -2.91 -18.92
C VAL A 13 -2.96 -1.50 -18.38
N SER A 14 -4.21 -1.03 -18.44
CA SER A 14 -4.57 0.32 -18.02
C SER A 14 -4.30 0.46 -16.53
N GLU A 15 -3.84 1.64 -16.11
CA GLU A 15 -3.58 1.97 -14.71
C GLU A 15 -4.80 1.67 -13.81
N ASP A 16 -6.00 1.88 -14.34
CA ASP A 16 -7.29 1.52 -13.71
C ASP A 16 -7.41 0.02 -13.38
N SER A 17 -6.91 -0.86 -14.26
CA SER A 17 -6.99 -2.31 -14.03
C SER A 17 -6.05 -2.77 -12.90
N MET A 18 -4.89 -2.12 -12.76
CA MET A 18 -3.96 -2.35 -11.63
C MET A 18 -4.50 -1.76 -10.32
N SER A 19 -5.12 -0.58 -10.39
CA SER A 19 -5.79 0.07 -9.24
C SER A 19 -6.92 -0.80 -8.68
N MET A 20 -7.76 -1.34 -9.56
CA MET A 20 -8.82 -2.26 -9.16
C MET A 20 -8.28 -3.56 -8.57
N SER A 21 -7.24 -4.17 -9.15
CA SER A 21 -6.65 -5.39 -8.57
C SER A 21 -6.07 -5.14 -7.17
N ALA A 22 -5.35 -4.04 -6.97
CA ALA A 22 -4.78 -3.68 -5.67
C ALA A 22 -5.88 -3.40 -4.62
N LEU A 23 -6.99 -2.81 -5.05
CA LEU A 23 -8.15 -2.58 -4.20
C LEU A 23 -8.83 -3.88 -3.78
N HIS A 24 -9.00 -4.83 -4.69
CA HIS A 24 -9.55 -6.16 -4.39
C HIS A 24 -8.63 -6.94 -3.44
N GLU A 25 -7.32 -6.96 -3.70
CA GLU A 25 -6.34 -7.58 -2.79
C GLU A 25 -6.39 -6.97 -1.38
N ALA A 26 -6.45 -5.64 -1.28
CA ALA A 26 -6.55 -4.97 0.01
C ALA A 26 -7.82 -5.34 0.78
N ALA A 27 -8.94 -5.54 0.08
CA ALA A 27 -10.19 -5.96 0.69
C ALA A 27 -10.10 -7.40 1.21
N GLU A 28 -9.54 -8.32 0.42
CA GLU A 28 -9.29 -9.70 0.85
C GLU A 28 -8.36 -9.76 2.07
N TRP A 29 -7.30 -8.95 2.09
CA TRP A 29 -6.40 -8.88 3.25
C TRP A 29 -7.11 -8.32 4.49
N ALA A 30 -7.95 -7.30 4.32
CA ALA A 30 -8.73 -6.76 5.43
C ALA A 30 -9.69 -7.80 6.02
N GLU A 31 -10.33 -8.62 5.19
CA GLU A 31 -11.19 -9.72 5.62
C GLU A 31 -10.40 -10.80 6.37
N GLN A 32 -9.29 -11.27 5.81
CA GLN A 32 -8.42 -12.26 6.46
C GLN A 32 -7.90 -11.78 7.82
N LEU A 33 -7.53 -10.50 7.92
CA LEU A 33 -7.08 -9.89 9.17
C LEU A 33 -8.21 -9.75 10.19
N MET A 34 -9.43 -9.44 9.75
CA MET A 34 -10.61 -9.40 10.60
C MET A 34 -10.94 -10.79 11.17
N ASP A 35 -10.89 -11.82 10.34
CA ASP A 35 -11.11 -13.21 10.76
C ASP A 35 -10.05 -13.67 11.75
N ALA A 36 -8.78 -13.34 11.51
CA ALA A 36 -7.69 -13.67 12.42
C ALA A 36 -7.77 -12.91 13.76
N GLU A 37 -8.38 -11.72 13.78
CA GLU A 37 -8.60 -10.95 15.01
C GLU A 37 -9.85 -11.42 15.78
N TRP A 38 -10.70 -12.26 15.18
CA TRP A 38 -11.94 -12.73 15.78
C TRP A 38 -11.67 -13.70 16.95
N LYS A 39 -12.06 -13.34 18.18
CA LYS A 39 -11.74 -14.15 19.38
C LYS A 39 -12.88 -15.05 19.85
N GLY A 40 -14.08 -14.94 19.30
CA GLY A 40 -15.16 -15.89 19.58
C GLY A 40 -16.59 -15.34 19.44
N ARG A 41 -17.57 -16.15 19.86
CA ARG A 41 -19.01 -15.96 19.59
C ARG A 41 -19.64 -14.67 20.13
N LYS A 42 -18.98 -13.99 21.08
CA LYS A 42 -19.45 -12.72 21.67
C LYS A 42 -18.81 -11.48 21.03
N ASP A 43 -17.80 -11.64 20.17
CA ASP A 43 -17.20 -10.51 19.50
C ASP A 43 -18.20 -9.93 18.49
N LYS A 44 -18.28 -8.61 18.47
CA LYS A 44 -19.04 -7.85 17.48
C LYS A 44 -18.05 -7.35 16.45
N GLU A 45 -18.47 -7.35 15.19
CA GLU A 45 -17.62 -6.97 14.07
C GLU A 45 -17.04 -5.55 14.20
N ASN A 46 -17.81 -4.59 14.72
CA ASN A 46 -17.30 -3.24 15.01
C ASN A 46 -16.18 -3.24 16.06
N VAL A 47 -16.28 -4.07 17.10
CA VAL A 47 -15.25 -4.19 18.13
C VAL A 47 -13.97 -4.83 17.56
N VAL A 48 -14.12 -5.86 16.73
CA VAL A 48 -12.99 -6.51 16.03
C VAL A 48 -12.31 -5.51 15.10
N ARG A 49 -13.08 -4.77 14.30
CA ARG A 49 -12.58 -3.73 13.41
C ARG A 49 -11.86 -2.62 14.16
N TYR A 50 -12.41 -2.17 15.29
CA TYR A 50 -11.75 -1.20 16.15
C TYR A 50 -10.41 -1.73 16.67
N ARG A 51 -10.34 -2.97 17.18
CA ARG A 51 -9.08 -3.58 17.62
C ARG A 51 -8.06 -3.68 16.49
N LEU A 52 -8.51 -4.15 15.32
CA LEU A 52 -7.65 -4.26 14.14
C LEU A 52 -7.12 -2.89 13.71
N SER A 53 -7.98 -1.86 13.70
CA SER A 53 -7.60 -0.48 13.36
C SER A 53 -6.47 0.04 14.25
N ARG A 54 -6.53 -0.27 15.55
CA ARG A 54 -5.53 0.14 16.55
C ARG A 54 -4.20 -0.60 16.38
N LYS A 55 -4.24 -1.85 15.91
CA LYS A 55 -3.03 -2.66 15.67
C LYS A 55 -2.34 -2.32 14.36
N VAL A 56 -3.11 -2.15 13.29
CA VAL A 56 -2.59 -1.96 11.92
C VAL A 56 -2.32 -0.48 11.61
N GLY A 57 -2.98 0.45 12.31
CA GLY A 57 -2.85 1.88 12.07
C GLY A 57 -3.67 2.40 10.88
N VAL A 58 -4.63 1.61 10.40
CA VAL A 58 -5.62 2.01 9.37
C VAL A 58 -6.90 2.42 10.08
N SER A 59 -7.55 3.51 9.64
CA SER A 59 -8.77 3.98 10.30
C SER A 59 -9.92 2.99 10.17
N GLU A 60 -10.75 2.93 11.21
CA GLU A 60 -11.93 2.05 11.25
C GLU A 60 -12.88 2.32 10.08
N SER A 61 -13.10 3.59 9.74
CA SER A 61 -13.92 3.98 8.59
C SER A 61 -13.36 3.48 7.25
N TYR A 62 -12.04 3.39 7.10
CA TYR A 62 -11.42 2.89 5.88
C TYR A 62 -11.56 1.36 5.78
N LEU A 63 -11.35 0.64 6.88
CA LEU A 63 -11.62 -0.80 6.96
C LEU A 63 -13.09 -1.12 6.68
N PHE A 64 -14.01 -0.30 7.21
CA PHE A 64 -15.44 -0.42 6.92
C PHE A 64 -15.73 -0.25 5.42
N ARG A 65 -15.10 0.73 4.77
CA ARG A 65 -15.27 0.94 3.33
C ARG A 65 -14.74 -0.23 2.50
N LEU A 66 -13.58 -0.78 2.85
CA LEU A 66 -13.02 -1.95 2.16
C LEU A 66 -13.96 -3.16 2.24
N GLN A 67 -14.66 -3.35 3.35
CA GLN A 67 -15.56 -4.48 3.52
C GLN A 67 -16.93 -4.27 2.85
N TYR A 68 -17.56 -3.11 3.03
CA TYR A 68 -18.96 -2.90 2.63
C TYR A 68 -19.15 -1.99 1.42
N LYS A 69 -18.17 -1.12 1.13
CA LYS A 69 -18.26 -0.07 0.11
C LYS A 69 -17.18 -0.23 -0.95
N LEU A 70 -16.71 -1.46 -1.18
CA LEU A 70 -15.67 -1.75 -2.17
C LEU A 70 -16.07 -1.27 -3.57
N ARG A 71 -17.35 -1.44 -3.94
CA ARG A 71 -17.90 -0.99 -5.23
C ARG A 71 -17.91 0.54 -5.40
N GLU A 72 -17.84 1.30 -4.31
CA GLU A 72 -17.75 2.77 -4.32
C GLU A 72 -16.28 3.25 -4.32
N MET A 73 -15.32 2.33 -4.26
CA MET A 73 -13.89 2.64 -4.26
C MET A 73 -13.32 2.33 -5.64
N ASN A 74 -12.52 3.25 -6.18
CA ASN A 74 -11.81 3.06 -7.44
C ASN A 74 -10.35 2.68 -7.24
N ASP A 75 -9.81 3.05 -6.08
CA ASP A 75 -8.39 2.87 -5.74
C ASP A 75 -8.25 2.74 -4.21
N VAL A 76 -7.11 2.19 -3.80
CA VAL A 76 -6.69 2.09 -2.41
C VAL A 76 -5.48 2.98 -2.18
N ARG A 77 -5.46 3.67 -1.04
CA ARG A 77 -4.32 4.53 -0.71
C ARG A 77 -3.10 3.63 -0.48
N GLY A 78 -1.99 3.87 -1.18
CA GLY A 78 -0.77 3.04 -1.05
C GLY A 78 -0.26 2.89 0.39
N SER A 79 -0.46 3.89 1.26
CA SER A 79 -0.15 3.78 2.69
C SER A 79 -1.02 2.73 3.40
N VAL A 80 -2.29 2.62 3.04
CA VAL A 80 -3.23 1.62 3.58
C VAL A 80 -2.90 0.24 3.03
N TYR A 81 -2.64 0.13 1.71
CA TYR A 81 -2.20 -1.13 1.09
C TYR A 81 -0.97 -1.70 1.81
N ARG A 82 0.05 -0.86 2.00
CA ARG A 82 1.27 -1.24 2.71
C ARG A 82 1.01 -1.63 4.16
N ALA A 83 0.14 -0.90 4.87
CA ALA A 83 -0.18 -1.22 6.26
C ALA A 83 -0.88 -2.58 6.40
N LEU A 84 -1.87 -2.85 5.55
CA LEU A 84 -2.59 -4.13 5.52
C LEU A 84 -1.67 -5.29 5.16
N MET A 85 -0.81 -5.10 4.16
CA MET A 85 0.18 -6.09 3.76
C MET A 85 1.15 -6.41 4.91
N LEU A 86 1.73 -5.39 5.56
CA LEU A 86 2.63 -5.59 6.71
C LEU A 86 1.92 -6.28 7.87
N ALA A 87 0.67 -5.92 8.15
CA ALA A 87 -0.14 -6.60 9.14
C ALA A 87 -0.35 -8.07 8.77
N ARG A 88 -0.66 -8.39 7.51
CA ARG A 88 -0.83 -9.76 7.04
C ARG A 88 0.43 -10.59 7.24
N HIS A 89 1.61 -10.04 6.95
CA HIS A 89 2.89 -10.67 7.28
C HIS A 89 3.06 -10.89 8.79
N ALA A 90 2.75 -9.87 9.61
CA ALA A 90 2.86 -9.99 11.06
C ALA A 90 1.91 -11.04 11.68
N TYR A 91 0.74 -11.25 11.07
CA TYR A 91 -0.21 -12.30 11.46
C TYR A 91 0.17 -13.69 10.91
N GLY A 92 1.25 -13.80 10.11
CA GLY A 92 1.67 -15.07 9.50
C GLY A 92 0.74 -15.53 8.37
N LEU A 93 -0.09 -14.64 7.83
CA LEU A 93 -1.08 -14.94 6.81
C LEU A 93 -0.52 -14.76 5.38
N ALA A 94 0.71 -14.27 5.25
CA ALA A 94 1.35 -14.06 3.96
C ALA A 94 1.83 -15.38 3.34
N THR A 95 1.41 -15.65 2.11
CA THR A 95 1.98 -16.68 1.24
C THR A 95 3.18 -16.09 0.49
N GLU A 96 4.25 -16.88 0.29
CA GLU A 96 5.55 -16.45 -0.29
C GLU A 96 5.42 -15.63 -1.59
N ALA A 97 4.37 -15.86 -2.39
CA ALA A 97 4.07 -15.12 -3.61
C ALA A 97 3.85 -13.60 -3.39
N GLY A 98 3.17 -13.21 -2.30
CA GLY A 98 2.91 -11.79 -2.01
C GLY A 98 4.17 -11.02 -1.58
N GLU A 99 5.13 -11.72 -0.98
CA GLU A 99 6.40 -11.17 -0.52
C GLU A 99 7.27 -10.69 -1.69
N THR A 100 7.23 -11.43 -2.82
CA THR A 100 7.93 -11.04 -4.06
C THR A 100 7.32 -9.78 -4.70
N ALA A 101 6.00 -9.64 -4.68
CA ALA A 101 5.31 -8.46 -5.19
C ALA A 101 5.63 -7.21 -4.35
N TYR A 102 5.69 -7.36 -3.01
CA TYR A 102 6.09 -6.31 -2.10
C TYR A 102 7.50 -5.79 -2.35
N GLN A 103 8.48 -6.70 -2.47
CA GLN A 103 9.87 -6.30 -2.72
C GLN A 103 9.99 -5.53 -4.04
N LYS A 104 9.21 -5.93 -5.05
CA LYS A 104 9.15 -5.25 -6.33
C LYS A 104 8.59 -3.83 -6.19
N GLU A 105 7.47 -3.65 -5.49
CA GLU A 105 6.89 -2.32 -5.27
C GLU A 105 7.78 -1.42 -4.41
N LYS A 106 8.37 -1.95 -3.33
CA LYS A 106 9.33 -1.24 -2.48
C LYS A 106 10.53 -0.74 -3.29
N SER A 107 11.11 -1.60 -4.14
CA SER A 107 12.23 -1.20 -4.99
C SER A 107 11.87 -0.09 -5.99
N LEU A 108 10.64 -0.09 -6.51
CA LEU A 108 10.15 0.95 -7.41
C LEU A 108 9.90 2.27 -6.66
N ALA A 109 9.37 2.22 -5.45
CA ALA A 109 9.17 3.39 -4.59
C ALA A 109 10.51 4.00 -4.13
N ASP A 110 11.47 3.17 -3.71
CA ASP A 110 12.80 3.61 -3.32
C ASP A 110 13.55 4.23 -4.52
N ALA A 111 13.41 3.64 -5.71
CA ALA A 111 13.97 4.22 -6.94
C ALA A 111 13.32 5.57 -7.31
N ARG A 112 12.02 5.76 -7.06
CA ARG A 112 11.33 7.04 -7.24
C ARG A 112 11.81 8.09 -6.24
N ASN A 113 11.89 7.73 -4.96
CA ASN A 113 12.35 8.61 -3.89
C ASN A 113 13.81 9.03 -4.07
N SER A 114 14.68 8.12 -4.50
CA SER A 114 16.08 8.40 -4.80
C SER A 114 16.24 9.43 -5.95
N LYS A 115 15.43 9.33 -7.01
CA LYS A 115 15.45 10.30 -8.11
C LYS A 115 14.95 11.69 -7.68
N MET A 116 13.91 11.73 -6.85
CA MET A 116 13.41 13.00 -6.28
C MET A 116 14.43 13.64 -5.34
N ALA A 117 15.14 12.86 -4.53
CA ALA A 117 16.22 13.34 -3.69
C ALA A 117 17.39 13.91 -4.50
N GLY A 118 17.78 13.23 -5.59
CA GLY A 118 18.82 13.72 -6.50
C GLY A 118 18.45 15.02 -7.22
N LEU A 119 17.18 15.17 -7.64
CA LEU A 119 16.67 16.41 -8.24
C LEU A 119 16.59 17.56 -7.22
N ALA A 120 16.16 17.27 -5.99
CA ALA A 120 16.15 18.26 -4.91
C ALA A 120 17.57 18.75 -4.57
N ALA A 121 18.55 17.85 -4.53
CA ALA A 121 19.96 18.20 -4.31
C ALA A 121 20.54 19.03 -5.48
N ALA A 122 20.16 18.72 -6.73
CA ALA A 122 20.58 19.48 -7.90
C ALA A 122 19.98 20.89 -7.96
N VAL A 123 18.75 21.08 -7.46
CA VAL A 123 18.07 22.38 -7.39
C VAL A 123 18.55 23.22 -6.20
N ALA A 124 18.97 22.59 -5.10
CA ALA A 124 19.42 23.30 -3.89
C ALA A 124 20.76 24.04 -4.08
N GLY A 125 21.60 23.65 -5.05
CA GLY A 125 22.92 24.26 -5.27
C GLY A 125 23.90 24.03 -4.11
N PRO A 126 25.22 24.29 -4.31
CA PRO A 126 26.20 24.11 -3.25
C PRO A 126 25.98 25.15 -2.14
N GLU A 127 25.86 24.68 -0.88
CA GLU A 127 25.76 25.55 0.28
C GLU A 127 26.96 26.49 0.33
N THR A 128 26.70 27.78 0.14
CA THR A 128 27.70 28.83 0.34
C THR A 128 27.97 28.92 1.84
N ARG A 129 29.06 28.28 2.25
CA ARG A 129 29.66 28.36 3.58
C ARG A 129 29.94 29.84 3.89
N LYS A 130 29.01 30.52 4.57
CA LYS A 130 29.25 31.84 5.15
C LYS A 130 30.28 31.69 6.26
N GLU A 131 31.52 32.02 5.96
CA GLU A 131 32.52 32.33 6.97
C GLU A 131 32.07 33.58 7.74
N MET A 132 31.76 33.42 9.02
CA MET A 132 31.60 34.54 9.96
C MET A 132 33.00 34.87 10.53
N LYS A 133 33.44 36.11 10.29
CA LYS A 133 34.48 36.80 11.07
C LYS A 133 33.81 37.81 11.97
#